data_AF-A0AAE1BGW3-F1
#
_entry.id   AF-A0AAE1BGW3-F1
#
_cell.length_a   1.000
_cell.length_b   1.000
_cell.length_c   1.000
_cell.angle_alpha   90.00
_cell.angle_beta   90.00
_cell.angle_gamma   90.00
#
_symmetry.space_group_name_H-M   'P 1'
#
loop_
_entity.id
_entity.type
_entity.pdbx_description
1 polymer ?
#
loop_
_entity_poly.entity_id
_entity_poly.type
_entity_poly.pdbx_seq_one_letter_code
_entity_poly.pdbx_strand_id
1 'polypeptide(L)'
;MDAVLGVQELGLLMMKGDNAHAGFPEIAYGRYSATLIDKGYKVARIEQTETPDMMEKRCKKVGGVSKFDRVVRREVCQVTTKATRVYSFMDGDDAHTQTSYLMAITE
;
A
#
# COMPACT_ATOMS: atom_id res chain seq x y z
N MET A 1 10.76 -5.12 -9.89
CA MET A 1 10.31 -4.17 -8.85
C MET A 1 8.82 -3.93 -9.02
N ASP A 2 8.13 -3.43 -8.00
CA ASP A 2 6.67 -3.48 -7.81
C ASP A 2 5.81 -3.09 -9.02
N ALA A 3 6.21 -2.08 -9.80
CA ALA A 3 5.49 -1.69 -11.01
C ALA A 3 5.43 -2.81 -12.06
N VAL A 4 6.52 -3.55 -12.27
CA VAL A 4 6.57 -4.70 -13.19
C VAL A 4 5.67 -5.83 -12.71
N LEU A 5 5.64 -6.06 -11.39
CA LEU A 5 4.76 -7.03 -10.75
C LEU A 5 3.29 -6.62 -10.93
N GLY A 6 2.96 -5.34 -10.74
CA GLY A 6 1.61 -4.81 -10.98
C GLY A 6 1.15 -5.01 -12.43
N VAL A 7 2.03 -4.87 -13.41
CA VAL A 7 1.69 -5.16 -14.81
C VAL A 7 1.46 -6.66 -15.01
N GLN A 8 2.38 -7.50 -14.53
CA GLN A 8 2.35 -8.95 -14.74
C GLN A 8 1.19 -9.64 -14.01
N GLU A 9 0.99 -9.33 -12.73
CA GLU A 9 0.07 -10.05 -11.84
C GLU A 9 -1.33 -9.43 -11.80
N LEU A 10 -1.43 -8.12 -12.07
CA LEU A 10 -2.67 -7.35 -11.95
C LEU A 10 -3.16 -6.77 -13.28
N GLY A 11 -2.40 -6.90 -14.37
CA GLY A 11 -2.76 -6.35 -15.67
C GLY A 11 -2.77 -4.82 -15.72
N LEU A 12 -2.02 -4.15 -14.85
CA LEU A 12 -1.88 -2.69 -14.89
C LEU A 12 -1.13 -2.26 -16.15
N LEU A 13 -1.32 -1.01 -16.55
CA LEU A 13 -0.57 -0.40 -17.64
C LEU A 13 0.63 0.37 -17.09
N MET A 14 1.77 0.28 -17.76
CA MET A 14 2.91 1.16 -17.48
C MET A 14 2.55 2.60 -17.85
N MET A 15 2.80 3.52 -16.93
CA MET A 15 2.70 4.95 -17.16
C MET A 15 3.87 5.42 -18.03
N LYS A 16 3.65 6.49 -18.79
CA LYS A 16 4.70 7.10 -19.63
C LYS A 16 5.82 7.67 -18.76
N GLY A 17 7.06 7.30 -19.07
CA GLY A 17 8.26 7.83 -18.43
C GLY A 17 9.44 6.86 -18.59
N ASP A 18 10.62 7.28 -18.13
CA ASP A 18 11.85 6.47 -18.25
C ASP A 18 11.97 5.38 -17.17
N ASN A 19 11.16 5.49 -16.11
CA ASN A 19 11.15 4.58 -14.97
C ASN A 19 9.85 3.76 -14.94
N ALA A 20 9.95 2.49 -14.54
CA ALA A 20 8.79 1.61 -14.36
C ALA A 20 7.85 2.16 -13.28
N HIS A 21 6.63 2.53 -13.68
CA HIS A 21 5.62 3.11 -12.80
C HIS A 21 4.23 2.65 -13.26
N ALA A 22 3.46 2.09 -12.34
CA ALA A 22 2.07 1.70 -12.52
C ALA A 22 1.30 1.90 -11.21
N GLY A 23 -0.02 2.01 -11.27
CA GLY A 23 -0.86 2.20 -10.09
C GLY A 23 -2.35 2.09 -10.39
N PHE A 24 -3.18 2.22 -9.35
CA PHE A 24 -4.63 2.14 -9.40
C PHE A 24 -5.26 3.12 -8.42
N PRO A 25 -6.54 3.52 -8.60
CA PRO A 25 -7.24 4.40 -7.67
C PRO A 25 -7.56 3.70 -6.34
N GLU A 26 -7.68 4.46 -5.26
CA GLU A 26 -7.94 3.98 -3.89
C GLU A 26 -9.10 2.99 -3.80
N ILE A 27 -10.22 3.28 -4.48
CA ILE A 27 -11.41 2.43 -4.49
C ILE A 27 -11.15 1.00 -5.00
N ALA A 28 -10.07 0.81 -5.77
CA ALA A 28 -9.68 -0.49 -6.30
C ALA A 28 -8.67 -1.24 -5.41
N TYR A 29 -8.24 -0.65 -4.28
CA TYR A 29 -7.24 -1.24 -3.39
C TYR A 29 -7.61 -2.66 -2.99
N GLY A 30 -8.81 -2.88 -2.45
CA GLY A 30 -9.23 -4.20 -1.97
C GLY A 30 -9.16 -5.29 -3.03
N ARG A 31 -9.47 -4.99 -4.29
CA ARG A 31 -9.41 -5.95 -5.40
C ARG A 31 -7.97 -6.31 -5.76
N TYR A 32 -7.12 -5.29 -5.92
CA TYR A 32 -5.73 -5.49 -6.35
C TYR A 32 -4.87 -6.08 -5.24
N SER A 33 -5.01 -5.59 -4.00
CA SER A 33 -4.27 -6.11 -2.85
C SER A 33 -4.64 -7.56 -2.55
N ALA A 34 -5.93 -7.92 -2.60
CA ALA A 34 -6.38 -9.31 -2.45
C ALA A 34 -5.70 -10.24 -3.46
N THR A 35 -5.71 -9.87 -4.74
CA THR A 35 -5.05 -10.65 -5.81
C THR A 35 -3.57 -10.89 -5.51
N LEU A 36 -2.86 -9.87 -5.02
CA LEU A 36 -1.45 -10.00 -4.63
C LEU A 36 -1.26 -10.93 -3.42
N ILE A 37 -2.09 -10.76 -2.38
CA ILE A 37 -2.02 -11.56 -1.16
C ILE A 37 -2.30 -13.03 -1.45
N ASP A 38 -3.29 -13.32 -2.30
CA ASP A 38 -3.68 -14.67 -2.68
C ASP A 38 -2.58 -15.37 -3.51
N LYS A 39 -1.83 -14.58 -4.30
CA LYS A 39 -0.60 -15.02 -5.00
C LYS A 39 0.61 -15.17 -4.08
N GLY A 40 0.48 -14.90 -2.78
CA GLY A 40 1.53 -15.08 -1.77
C GLY A 40 2.43 -13.87 -1.54
N TYR A 41 2.12 -12.72 -2.15
CA TYR A 41 2.87 -11.49 -1.90
C TYR A 41 2.49 -10.87 -0.54
N LYS A 42 3.46 -10.18 0.06
CA LYS A 42 3.24 -9.35 1.27
C LYS A 42 3.01 -7.91 0.81
N VAL A 43 1.88 -7.33 1.18
CA VAL A 43 1.48 -5.99 0.72
C VAL A 43 1.61 -5.01 1.87
N ALA A 44 2.29 -3.89 1.64
CA ALA A 44 2.33 -2.77 2.58
C ALA A 44 1.45 -1.63 2.03
N ARG A 45 0.47 -1.18 2.82
CA ARG A 45 -0.34 -0.01 2.51
C ARG A 45 0.31 1.22 3.14
N ILE A 46 0.74 2.16 2.30
CA ILE A 46 1.37 3.41 2.70
C ILE A 46 0.38 4.54 2.43
N GLU A 47 -0.06 5.22 3.48
CA GLU A 47 -1.04 6.30 3.37
C GLU A 47 -0.39 7.66 3.50
N GLN A 48 -1.04 8.68 2.93
CA GLN A 48 -0.77 10.07 3.31
C GLN A 48 -1.41 10.33 4.68
N THR A 49 -0.60 10.56 5.71
CA THR A 49 -1.10 10.81 7.08
C THR A 49 -1.26 12.30 7.39
N GLU A 50 -1.18 13.13 6.35
CA GLU A 50 -1.39 14.57 6.38
C GLU A 50 -2.00 15.03 5.05
N THR A 51 -2.81 16.09 5.12
CA THR A 51 -3.27 16.81 3.94
C THR A 51 -2.24 17.87 3.49
N PRO A 52 -2.33 18.40 2.26
CA PRO A 52 -1.48 19.51 1.82
C PRO A 52 -1.55 20.73 2.77
N ASP A 53 -2.73 21.08 3.27
CA ASP A 53 -2.91 22.18 4.23
C ASP A 53 -2.17 21.92 5.56
N MET A 54 -2.19 20.68 6.04
CA MET A 54 -1.44 20.27 7.24
C MET A 54 0.06 20.37 7.02
N MET A 55 0.54 19.92 5.85
CA MET A 55 1.95 20.03 5.44
C MET A 55 2.40 21.49 5.37
N GLU A 56 1.59 22.39 4.79
CA GLU A 56 1.90 23.82 4.74
C GLU A 56 1.97 24.44 6.13
N LYS A 57 1.00 24.11 7.01
CA LYS A 57 1.01 24.56 8.40
C LYS A 57 2.23 24.05 9.16
N ARG A 58 2.66 22.81 8.91
CA ARG A 58 3.92 22.26 9.46
C ARG A 58 5.13 23.05 8.95
N CYS A 59 5.24 23.25 7.64
CA CYS A 59 6.37 23.96 7.04
C CYS A 59 6.54 25.38 7.58
N LYS A 60 5.43 26.09 7.88
CA LYS A 60 5.48 27.43 8.50
C LYS A 60 6.04 27.44 9.92
N LYS A 61 5.98 26.31 10.63
CA LYS A 61 6.46 26.17 12.02
C LYS A 61 7.91 25.71 12.09
N VAL A 62 8.44 25.10 11.03
CA VAL A 62 9.82 24.60 10.99
C VAL A 62 10.75 25.73 10.52
N GLY A 63 11.74 26.09 11.33
CA GLY A 63 12.80 27.00 10.91
C GLY A 63 13.72 26.31 9.89
N GLY A 64 13.72 26.77 8.64
CA GLY A 64 14.56 26.22 7.57
C GLY A 64 13.94 25.03 6.83
N VAL A 65 12.91 25.28 6.02
CA VAL A 65 12.20 24.26 5.23
C VAL A 65 13.10 23.69 4.14
N SER A 66 13.42 22.39 4.23
CA SER A 66 14.14 21.65 3.20
C SER A 66 13.21 21.18 2.07
N LYS A 67 13.77 20.63 1.00
CA LYS A 67 12.98 19.99 -0.06
C LYS A 67 12.19 18.77 0.42
N PHE A 68 12.65 18.10 1.48
CA PHE A 68 12.00 16.91 2.05
C PHE A 68 10.80 17.27 2.92
N ASP A 69 10.75 18.49 3.45
CA ASP A 69 9.61 18.98 4.23
C ASP A 69 8.43 19.37 3.34
N ARG A 70 8.66 19.58 2.04
CA ARG A 70 7.66 20.00 1.04
C ARG A 70 6.87 18.83 0.44
N VAL A 71 6.80 17.70 1.14
CA VAL A 71 5.90 16.58 0.80
C VAL A 71 5.04 16.23 2.01
N VAL A 72 3.81 15.79 1.74
CA VAL A 72 2.94 15.23 2.79
C VAL A 72 3.59 13.97 3.37
N ARG A 73 3.44 13.80 4.70
CA ARG A 73 3.97 12.63 5.40
C ARG A 73 3.29 11.37 4.88
N ARG A 74 4.09 10.33 4.68
CA ARG A 74 3.63 9.00 4.28
C ARG A 74 4.21 7.96 5.23
N GLU A 75 3.36 7.08 5.70
CA GLU A 75 3.71 6.07 6.71
C GLU A 75 3.07 4.74 6.35
N VAL A 76 3.70 3.62 6.74
CA VAL A 76 3.11 2.29 6.62
C VAL A 76 1.96 2.21 7.62
N CYS A 77 0.74 2.08 7.12
CA CYS A 77 -0.46 1.98 7.96
C CYS A 77 -0.92 0.52 8.15
N GLN A 78 -0.52 -0.37 7.25
CA GLN A 78 -0.86 -1.79 7.34
C GLN A 78 0.14 -2.64 6.54
N VAL A 79 0.53 -3.78 7.07
CA VAL A 79 1.20 -4.84 6.32
C VAL A 79 0.29 -6.05 6.34
N THR A 80 -0.12 -6.50 5.16
CA THR A 80 -1.03 -7.63 5.01
C THR A 80 -0.33 -8.77 4.29
N THR A 81 -0.45 -9.96 4.87
CA THR A 81 -0.02 -11.24 4.32
C THR A 81 -1.20 -12.20 4.34
N LYS A 82 -1.07 -13.35 3.68
CA LYS A 82 -2.13 -14.38 3.66
C LYS A 82 -2.65 -14.75 5.06
N ALA A 83 -1.76 -14.80 6.06
CA ALA A 83 -2.11 -15.20 7.42
C ALA A 83 -2.35 -14.02 8.39
N THR A 84 -2.25 -12.77 7.92
CA THR A 84 -2.48 -11.56 8.74
C THR A 84 -3.61 -10.68 8.20
N ARG A 85 -4.40 -11.21 7.25
CA ARG A 85 -5.56 -10.53 6.68
C ARG A 85 -6.70 -10.49 7.70
N VAL A 86 -7.27 -9.30 7.88
CA VAL A 86 -8.32 -9.04 8.88
C VAL A 86 -9.68 -8.66 8.28
N TYR A 87 -9.81 -8.72 6.95
CA TYR A 87 -11.05 -8.44 6.20
C TYR A 87 -11.73 -7.11 6.63
N SER A 88 -10.93 -6.06 6.73
CA SER A 88 -11.42 -4.70 7.00
C SER A 88 -12.24 -4.15 5.83
N PHE A 89 -12.91 -3.02 5.98
CA PHE A 89 -13.64 -2.40 4.86
C PHE A 89 -12.78 -2.14 3.61
N MET A 90 -11.45 -2.00 3.79
CA MET A 90 -10.51 -1.85 2.69
C MET A 90 -10.07 -3.18 2.08
N ASP A 91 -10.07 -4.24 2.88
CA ASP A 91 -9.69 -5.59 2.44
C ASP A 91 -10.97 -6.28 1.97
N GLY A 92 -11.14 -6.44 0.65
CA GLY A 92 -12.34 -7.08 0.10
C GLY A 92 -12.64 -8.46 0.71
N ASP A 93 -13.84 -8.96 0.47
CA ASP A 93 -14.34 -10.21 1.07
C ASP A 93 -13.41 -11.41 0.85
N ASP A 94 -13.49 -12.38 1.78
CA ASP A 94 -12.82 -13.67 1.63
C ASP A 94 -13.51 -14.51 0.57
N ALA A 95 -12.72 -15.02 -0.38
CA ALA A 95 -13.20 -15.99 -1.36
C ALA A 95 -13.12 -17.43 -0.83
N HIS A 96 -12.48 -17.65 0.32
CA HIS A 96 -12.21 -18.96 0.89
C HIS A 96 -13.02 -19.21 2.17
N THR A 97 -13.45 -20.46 2.36
CA THR A 97 -14.13 -20.92 3.57
C THR A 97 -13.18 -21.55 4.59
N GLN A 98 -11.91 -21.72 4.22
CA GLN A 98 -10.89 -22.35 5.05
C GLN A 98 -10.19 -21.31 5.94
N THR A 99 -9.95 -21.68 7.20
CA THR A 99 -9.21 -20.84 8.13
C THR A 99 -7.74 -20.71 7.70
N SER A 100 -7.23 -19.48 7.69
CA SER A 100 -5.80 -19.19 7.52
C SER A 100 -5.14 -18.99 8.88
N TYR A 101 -4.10 -19.77 9.18
CA TYR A 101 -3.37 -19.71 10.46
C TYR A 101 -2.01 -19.02 10.29
N LEU A 102 -1.59 -18.26 11.30
CA LEU A 102 -0.21 -17.80 11.48
C LEU A 102 0.41 -18.59 12.62
N MET A 103 1.53 -19.27 12.36
CA MET A 103 2.22 -20.09 13.35
C MET A 103 3.60 -19.52 13.66
N ALA A 104 3.91 -19.36 14.94
CA ALA A 104 5.26 -19.10 15.43
C ALA A 104 5.79 -20.36 16.13
N ILE A 105 6.99 -20.79 15.78
CA ILE A 105 7.67 -21.94 16.37
C ILE A 105 8.93 -21.42 17.10
N THR A 106 9.17 -21.91 18.31
CA THR A 106 10.41 -21.69 19.07
C THR A 106 10.94 -23.03 19.53
N GLU A 107 12.27 -23.17 19.56
CA GLU A 107 12.99 -24.30 20.16
C GLU A 107 13.32 -24.01 21.63
#